data_AF-A0A1M6RU44-F1
#
_entry.id   AF-A0A1M6RU44-F1
#
_cell.length_a   1.000
_cell.length_b   1.000
_cell.length_c   1.000
_cell.angle_alpha   90.00
_cell.angle_beta   90.00
_cell.angle_gamma   90.00
#
_symmetry.space_group_name_H-M   'P 1'
#
loop_
_entity.id
_entity.type
_entity.pdbx_description
1 polymer ?
#
loop_
_entity_poly.entity_id
_entity_poly.type
_entity_poly.pdbx_seq_one_letter_code
_entity_poly.pdbx_strand_id
1 'polypeptide(L)'
;MITGDSRKKLIPPTQLRVKAGFVVSSPQDEDKKIILLNEGELVALDPKAHNKVVFKILPGNLVGVGALLEREPVRYVFQATVDSSITIINDECMESELKSLPVWLLAVIKAISARTRRINDSIRSAKTDNTLASLASFCKFYKSEDFLQTNALLQEFSWLTKTPLPAATEALKALIRRKLIVFHGDKTCLSIPNPYLLGIFSDYQKAKDLDKPWNPFCLTLQQKRILVLLSTLENGTSKDATDWIAFFKERNIPITVADWLQIQQFEWFIEKGNHLLSLDLKKINYYETALKYEQNLKGTV
;
A
#
# COMPACT_ATOMS: atom_id res chain seq x y z
N MET A 1 -50.63 28.79 -26.04
CA MET A 1 -49.84 28.47 -27.23
C MET A 1 -48.43 28.14 -26.78
N ILE A 2 -48.09 26.86 -26.70
CA ILE A 2 -46.72 26.39 -26.51
C ILE A 2 -46.37 25.71 -27.82
N THR A 3 -45.60 26.41 -28.64
CA THR A 3 -45.10 25.91 -29.92
C THR A 3 -44.17 24.73 -29.65
N GLY A 4 -44.68 23.52 -29.88
CA GLY A 4 -43.89 22.31 -29.97
C GLY A 4 -43.09 22.34 -31.25
N ASP A 5 -41.82 22.75 -31.17
CA ASP A 5 -40.87 22.55 -32.24
C ASP A 5 -39.48 22.29 -31.68
N SER A 6 -39.32 21.13 -31.03
CA SER A 6 -38.02 20.59 -30.66
C SER A 6 -37.73 19.38 -31.53
N ARG A 7 -37.58 19.60 -32.85
CA ARG A 7 -36.83 18.68 -33.69
C ARG A 7 -35.42 18.58 -33.09
N LYS A 8 -35.17 17.51 -32.35
CA LYS A 8 -33.88 17.19 -31.73
C LYS A 8 -32.81 17.23 -32.82
N LYS A 9 -32.01 18.29 -32.83
CA LYS A 9 -30.99 18.52 -33.85
C LYS A 9 -29.79 17.64 -33.50
N LEU A 10 -29.58 16.59 -34.30
CA LEU A 10 -28.42 15.73 -34.15
C LEU A 10 -27.18 16.54 -34.54
N ILE A 11 -26.23 16.73 -33.60
CA ILE A 11 -25.01 17.49 -33.84
C ILE A 11 -23.95 16.50 -34.37
N PRO A 12 -23.56 16.58 -35.65
CA PRO A 12 -22.60 15.64 -36.22
C PRO A 12 -21.18 15.90 -35.70
N PRO A 13 -20.32 14.88 -35.69
CA PRO A 13 -18.92 15.06 -35.35
C PRO A 13 -18.19 15.91 -36.38
N THR A 14 -17.18 16.67 -35.95
CA THR A 14 -16.44 17.61 -36.81
C THR A 14 -15.21 16.94 -37.39
N GLN A 15 -15.07 16.90 -38.72
CA GLN A 15 -13.85 16.41 -39.36
C GLN A 15 -12.88 17.56 -39.61
N LEU A 16 -11.61 17.34 -39.28
CA LEU A 16 -10.52 18.31 -39.47
C LEU A 16 -9.32 17.62 -40.12
N ARG A 17 -8.65 18.37 -41.00
CA ARG A 17 -7.32 17.99 -41.50
C ARG A 17 -6.29 18.84 -40.76
N VAL A 18 -5.33 18.16 -40.14
CA VAL A 18 -4.27 18.79 -39.35
C VAL A 18 -2.92 18.50 -40.00
N LYS A 19 -2.03 19.50 -39.98
CA LYS A 19 -0.68 19.35 -40.52
C LYS A 19 0.24 18.66 -39.52
N ALA A 20 1.31 18.05 -40.01
CA ALA A 20 2.42 17.60 -39.18
C ALA A 20 2.89 18.72 -38.22
N GLY A 21 3.11 18.38 -36.96
CA GLY A 21 3.47 19.31 -35.90
C GLY A 21 2.29 19.91 -35.13
N PHE A 22 1.05 19.78 -35.63
CA PHE A 22 -0.12 20.38 -34.98
C PHE A 22 -0.52 19.65 -33.69
N VAL A 23 -0.71 20.40 -32.62
CA VAL A 23 -1.21 19.89 -31.34
C VAL A 23 -2.73 19.81 -31.40
N VAL A 24 -3.26 18.59 -31.38
CA VAL A 24 -4.69 18.32 -31.51
C VAL A 24 -5.41 18.50 -30.17
N SER A 25 -4.75 18.14 -29.06
CA SER A 25 -5.29 18.31 -27.72
C SER A 25 -4.16 18.36 -26.70
N SER A 26 -4.34 19.23 -25.70
CA SER A 26 -3.40 19.38 -24.59
C SER A 26 -4.10 19.18 -23.24
N PRO A 27 -3.36 18.84 -22.17
CA PRO A 27 -3.86 18.84 -20.79
C PRO A 27 -4.42 20.18 -20.29
N GLN A 28 -4.09 21.28 -20.97
CA GLN A 28 -4.50 22.65 -20.62
C GLN A 28 -5.79 23.06 -21.33
N ASP A 29 -6.26 22.27 -22.30
CA ASP A 29 -7.53 22.55 -22.98
C ASP A 29 -8.68 22.38 -21.98
N GLU A 30 -9.53 23.41 -21.84
CA GLU A 30 -10.75 23.33 -21.02
C GLU A 30 -11.80 22.41 -21.67
N ASP A 31 -11.82 22.40 -23.02
CA ASP A 31 -12.75 21.63 -23.81
C ASP A 31 -12.34 20.16 -23.94
N LYS A 32 -13.13 19.28 -23.32
CA LYS A 32 -12.95 17.83 -23.43
C LYS A 32 -13.51 17.36 -24.76
N LYS A 33 -12.74 16.50 -25.44
CA LYS A 33 -13.04 16.01 -26.79
C LYS A 33 -12.53 14.59 -26.97
N ILE A 34 -13.27 13.79 -27.72
CA ILE A 34 -12.80 12.51 -28.25
C ILE A 34 -12.27 12.75 -29.66
N ILE A 35 -11.10 12.19 -29.94
CA ILE A 35 -10.43 12.29 -31.23
C ILE A 35 -10.38 10.89 -31.81
N LEU A 36 -11.02 10.70 -32.96
CA LEU A 36 -10.85 9.54 -33.81
C LEU A 36 -9.84 9.89 -34.90
N LEU A 37 -8.77 9.11 -35.02
CA LEU A 37 -7.83 9.25 -36.12
C LEU A 37 -8.36 8.49 -37.33
N ASN A 38 -8.70 9.19 -38.42
CA ASN A 38 -9.18 8.56 -39.65
C ASN A 38 -7.99 8.13 -40.52
N GLU A 39 -7.02 9.02 -40.73
CA GLU A 39 -5.84 8.82 -41.58
C GLU A 39 -4.64 9.57 -41.00
N GLY A 40 -3.42 9.05 -41.18
CA GLY A 40 -2.18 9.65 -40.67
C GLY A 40 -1.65 9.01 -39.38
N GLU A 41 -0.92 9.77 -38.57
CA GLU A 41 -0.29 9.30 -37.33
C GLU A 41 -0.25 10.40 -36.27
N LEU A 42 -0.72 10.10 -35.06
CA LEU A 42 -0.60 10.97 -33.89
C LEU A 42 0.34 10.33 -32.85
N VAL A 43 1.02 11.17 -32.07
CA VAL A 43 1.83 10.74 -30.92
C VAL A 43 1.30 11.34 -29.62
N ALA A 44 1.36 10.55 -28.56
CA ALA A 44 1.09 11.00 -27.20
C ALA A 44 2.41 11.39 -26.51
N LEU A 45 2.54 12.66 -26.14
CA LEU A 45 3.70 13.24 -25.47
C LEU A 45 3.39 13.46 -23.99
N ASP A 46 4.32 13.08 -23.11
CA ASP A 46 4.18 13.35 -21.68
C ASP A 46 4.87 14.69 -21.32
N PRO A 47 4.11 15.73 -20.94
CA PRO A 47 4.68 17.02 -20.57
C PRO A 47 5.56 16.93 -19.31
N LYS A 48 5.35 15.95 -18.43
CA LYS A 48 6.18 15.75 -17.24
C LYS A 48 7.53 15.12 -17.57
N ALA A 49 7.62 14.39 -18.68
CA ALA A 49 8.84 13.69 -19.12
C ALA A 49 9.53 14.41 -20.29
N HIS A 50 9.51 15.74 -20.32
CA HIS A 50 10.13 16.56 -21.39
C HIS A 50 9.61 16.20 -22.79
N ASN A 51 8.30 15.97 -22.92
CA ASN A 51 7.64 15.61 -24.18
C ASN A 51 8.22 14.35 -24.83
N LYS A 52 8.63 13.35 -24.04
CA LYS A 52 8.94 12.02 -24.58
C LYS A 52 7.68 11.38 -25.16
N VAL A 53 7.84 10.73 -26.31
CA VAL A 53 6.79 9.92 -26.95
C VAL A 53 6.50 8.71 -26.08
N VAL A 54 5.27 8.62 -25.57
CA VAL A 54 4.82 7.51 -24.73
C VAL A 54 4.26 6.39 -25.60
N PHE A 55 3.41 6.73 -26.57
CA PHE A 55 2.83 5.79 -27.52
C PHE A 55 2.38 6.50 -28.80
N LYS A 56 2.25 5.72 -29.87
CA LYS A 56 1.75 6.13 -31.19
C LYS A 56 0.28 5.73 -31.32
N ILE A 57 -0.49 6.57 -31.99
CA ILE A 57 -1.92 6.37 -32.28
C ILE A 57 -2.04 6.15 -33.78
N LEU A 58 -2.65 5.02 -34.14
CA LEU A 58 -2.84 4.58 -35.51
C LEU A 58 -4.27 4.88 -36.00
N PRO A 59 -4.48 4.97 -37.32
CA PRO A 59 -5.82 5.11 -37.89
C PRO A 59 -6.81 4.07 -37.35
N GLY A 60 -8.04 4.52 -37.05
CA GLY A 60 -9.08 3.72 -36.41
C GLY A 60 -9.09 3.78 -34.88
N ASN A 61 -8.04 4.30 -34.24
CA ASN A 61 -7.99 4.42 -32.79
C ASN A 61 -8.70 5.68 -32.28
N LEU A 62 -9.33 5.55 -31.12
CA LEU A 62 -9.99 6.62 -30.38
C LEU A 62 -9.14 7.08 -29.20
N VAL A 63 -9.12 8.38 -28.98
CA VAL A 63 -8.33 9.04 -27.93
C VAL A 63 -9.22 10.03 -27.19
N GLY A 64 -9.00 10.23 -25.88
CA GLY A 64 -9.77 11.20 -25.10
C GLY A 64 -11.13 10.70 -24.59
N VAL A 65 -11.43 9.41 -24.75
CA VAL A 65 -12.70 8.78 -24.30
C VAL A 65 -12.97 9.02 -22.81
N GLY A 66 -11.97 8.81 -21.95
CA GLY A 66 -12.09 9.07 -20.50
C GLY A 66 -12.25 10.55 -20.16
N ALA A 67 -11.68 11.45 -20.97
CA ALA A 67 -11.84 12.89 -20.75
C ALA A 67 -13.30 13.31 -20.95
N LEU A 68 -13.95 12.87 -22.02
CA LEU A 68 -15.33 13.23 -22.33
C LEU A 68 -16.37 12.49 -21.47
N LEU A 69 -16.28 11.16 -21.39
CA LEU A 69 -17.32 10.34 -20.73
C LEU A 69 -17.27 10.39 -19.20
N GLU A 70 -16.08 10.53 -18.62
CA GLU A 70 -15.85 10.46 -17.18
C GLU A 70 -15.35 11.77 -16.58
N ARG A 71 -15.22 12.82 -17.39
CA ARG A 71 -14.67 14.12 -17.01
C ARG A 71 -13.26 14.03 -16.43
N GLU A 72 -12.44 13.09 -16.89
CA GLU A 72 -11.05 12.98 -16.47
C GLU A 72 -10.17 14.12 -17.01
N PRO A 73 -9.08 14.49 -16.32
CA PRO A 73 -8.06 15.38 -16.87
C PRO A 73 -7.23 14.66 -17.92
N VAL A 74 -7.05 15.29 -19.08
CA VAL A 74 -6.17 14.79 -20.15
C VAL A 74 -4.72 14.83 -19.65
N ARG A 75 -4.01 13.69 -19.71
CA ARG A 75 -2.63 13.58 -19.17
C ARG A 75 -1.54 13.87 -20.20
N TYR A 76 -1.83 13.63 -21.47
CA TYR A 76 -0.85 13.66 -22.56
C TYR A 76 -1.19 14.76 -23.55
N VAL A 77 -0.17 15.31 -24.20
CA VAL A 77 -0.33 16.19 -25.36
C VAL A 77 -0.39 15.30 -26.60
N PHE A 78 -1.43 15.44 -27.41
CA PHE A 78 -1.58 14.71 -28.66
C PHE A 78 -1.16 15.59 -29.82
N GLN A 79 -0.13 15.16 -30.55
CA GLN A 79 0.45 15.91 -31.66
C GLN A 79 0.47 15.06 -32.93
N ALA A 80 0.16 15.67 -34.07
CA ALA A 80 0.25 15.02 -35.37
C ALA A 80 1.71 14.92 -35.83
N THR A 81 2.16 13.72 -36.18
CA THR A 81 3.51 13.49 -36.72
C THR A 81 3.56 13.66 -38.23
N VAL A 82 2.46 13.33 -38.89
CA VAL A 82 2.23 13.46 -40.35
C VAL A 82 0.93 14.23 -40.55
N ASP A 83 0.74 14.83 -41.73
CA ASP A 83 -0.55 15.38 -42.13
C ASP A 83 -1.64 14.31 -41.94
N SER A 84 -2.62 14.62 -41.10
CA SER A 84 -3.58 13.65 -40.57
C SER A 84 -5.02 14.15 -40.72
N SER A 85 -5.93 13.22 -40.95
CA SER A 85 -7.38 13.46 -40.94
C SER A 85 -7.95 12.94 -39.63
N ILE A 86 -8.58 13.82 -38.86
CA ILE A 86 -9.13 13.50 -37.55
C ILE A 86 -10.61 13.85 -37.50
N THR A 87 -11.37 13.09 -36.71
CA THR A 87 -12.75 13.41 -36.36
C THR A 87 -12.79 13.77 -34.87
N ILE A 88 -13.31 14.95 -34.57
CA ILE A 88 -13.48 15.45 -33.21
C ILE A 88 -14.94 15.31 -32.79
N ILE A 89 -15.16 14.68 -31.66
CA ILE A 89 -16.45 14.53 -30.99
C ILE A 89 -16.37 15.34 -29.69
N ASN A 90 -17.08 16.47 -29.65
CA ASN A 90 -17.19 17.34 -28.49
C ASN A 90 -18.34 16.92 -27.56
N ASP A 91 -18.42 17.53 -26.38
CA ASP A 91 -19.46 17.25 -25.37
C ASP A 91 -20.87 17.38 -25.96
N GLU A 92 -21.14 18.41 -26.77
CA GLU A 92 -22.45 18.63 -27.39
C GLU A 92 -22.85 17.54 -28.38
N CYS A 93 -21.88 17.08 -29.20
CA CYS A 93 -22.07 15.99 -30.16
C CYS A 93 -22.34 14.68 -29.42
N MET A 94 -21.55 14.39 -28.39
CA MET A 94 -21.74 13.21 -27.55
C MET A 94 -23.08 13.25 -26.80
N GLU A 95 -23.48 14.38 -26.22
CA GLU A 95 -24.78 14.50 -25.57
C GLU A 95 -25.95 14.28 -26.54
N SER A 96 -25.84 14.79 -27.77
CA SER A 96 -26.81 14.57 -28.83
C SER A 96 -26.96 13.08 -29.14
N GLU A 97 -25.84 12.37 -29.30
CA GLU A 97 -25.83 10.92 -29.55
C GLU A 97 -26.32 10.13 -28.32
N LEU A 98 -25.87 10.48 -27.11
CA LEU A 98 -26.28 9.81 -25.86
C LEU A 98 -27.77 10.00 -25.55
N LYS A 99 -28.37 11.13 -25.93
CA LYS A 99 -29.83 11.37 -25.82
C LYS A 99 -30.64 10.43 -26.71
N SER A 100 -30.02 9.83 -27.73
CA SER A 100 -30.64 8.80 -28.58
C SER A 100 -30.54 7.39 -27.98
N LEU A 101 -29.61 7.16 -27.04
CA LEU A 101 -29.40 5.87 -26.41
C LEU A 101 -30.37 5.63 -25.24
N PRO A 102 -30.85 4.40 -25.03
CA PRO A 102 -31.57 4.03 -23.83
C PRO A 102 -30.73 4.24 -22.56
N VAL A 103 -31.36 4.80 -21.50
CA VAL A 103 -30.69 5.12 -20.22
C VAL A 103 -29.96 3.93 -19.61
N TRP A 104 -30.51 2.72 -19.75
CA TRP A 104 -29.89 1.49 -19.22
C TRP A 104 -28.54 1.17 -19.89
N LEU A 105 -28.40 1.43 -21.19
CA LEU A 105 -27.17 1.16 -21.94
C LEU A 105 -26.05 2.12 -21.51
N LEU A 106 -26.39 3.39 -21.30
CA LEU A 106 -25.47 4.39 -20.77
C LEU A 106 -24.97 4.02 -19.36
N ALA A 107 -25.87 3.52 -18.50
CA ALA A 107 -25.50 3.03 -17.18
C ALA A 107 -24.53 1.83 -17.25
N VAL A 108 -24.75 0.89 -18.17
CA VAL A 108 -23.86 -0.26 -18.40
C VAL A 108 -22.48 0.20 -18.86
N ILE A 109 -22.40 1.11 -19.84
CA ILE A 109 -21.12 1.65 -20.34
C ILE A 109 -20.32 2.31 -19.21
N LYS A 110 -20.97 3.15 -18.40
CA LYS A 110 -20.33 3.80 -17.24
C LYS A 110 -19.86 2.78 -16.20
N ALA A 111 -20.65 1.76 -15.91
CA ALA A 111 -20.30 0.72 -14.95
C ALA A 111 -19.09 -0.10 -15.40
N ILE A 112 -19.04 -0.48 -16.68
CA ILE A 112 -17.92 -1.22 -17.26
C ILE A 112 -16.65 -0.37 -17.23
N SER A 113 -16.74 0.90 -17.63
CA SER A 113 -15.59 1.80 -17.66
C SER A 113 -15.02 2.05 -16.25
N ALA A 114 -15.88 2.35 -15.27
CA ALA A 114 -15.48 2.52 -13.88
C ALA A 114 -14.85 1.25 -13.28
N ARG A 115 -15.36 0.06 -13.62
CA ARG A 115 -14.80 -1.21 -13.15
C ARG A 115 -13.41 -1.46 -13.74
N THR A 116 -13.25 -1.29 -15.05
CA THR A 116 -11.96 -1.43 -15.74
C THR A 116 -10.92 -0.47 -15.15
N ARG A 117 -11.33 0.75 -14.80
CA ARG A 117 -10.47 1.71 -14.12
C ARG A 117 -10.05 1.23 -12.73
N ARG A 118 -10.97 0.77 -11.87
CA ARG A 118 -10.61 0.23 -10.55
C ARG A 118 -9.60 -0.90 -10.66
N ILE A 119 -9.76 -1.77 -11.67
CA ILE A 119 -8.82 -2.84 -11.95
C ILE A 119 -7.46 -2.26 -12.35
N ASN A 120 -7.40 -1.34 -13.31
CA ASN A 120 -6.14 -0.69 -13.73
C ASN A 120 -5.45 0.10 -12.61
N ASP A 121 -6.20 0.82 -11.80
CA ASP A 121 -5.70 1.57 -10.66
C ASP A 121 -5.18 0.60 -9.57
N SER A 122 -5.88 -0.51 -9.29
CA SER A 122 -5.41 -1.55 -8.37
C SER A 122 -4.16 -2.29 -8.87
N ILE A 123 -3.98 -2.40 -10.20
CA ILE A 123 -2.76 -2.95 -10.79
C ILE A 123 -1.58 -2.01 -10.57
N ARG A 124 -1.82 -0.69 -10.55
CA ARG A 124 -0.78 0.35 -10.43
C ARG A 124 -0.52 0.78 -8.98
N SER A 125 -1.50 0.65 -8.09
CA SER A 125 -1.35 1.05 -6.69
C SER A 125 -0.33 0.18 -5.96
N ALA A 126 0.37 0.77 -5.01
CA ALA A 126 1.21 0.03 -4.07
C ALA A 126 0.35 -1.04 -3.38
N LYS A 127 0.88 -2.26 -3.25
CA LYS A 127 0.18 -3.39 -2.61
C LYS A 127 0.25 -3.34 -1.07
N THR A 128 0.77 -2.26 -0.50
CA THR A 128 1.11 -2.14 0.91
C THR A 128 0.45 -0.89 1.50
N ASP A 129 -0.41 -1.10 2.50
CA ASP A 129 -1.08 0.00 3.20
C ASP A 129 -0.09 0.79 4.07
N ASN A 130 0.89 0.10 4.67
CA ASN A 130 1.94 0.70 5.47
C ASN A 130 3.33 0.27 4.98
N THR A 131 3.99 1.16 4.23
CA THR A 131 5.32 0.93 3.66
C THR A 131 6.36 0.58 4.73
N LEU A 132 6.29 1.18 5.92
CA LEU A 132 7.24 0.97 7.00
C LEU A 132 7.11 -0.45 7.60
N ALA A 133 5.88 -0.86 7.91
CA ALA A 133 5.60 -2.20 8.44
C ALA A 133 5.95 -3.29 7.41
N SER A 134 5.63 -3.06 6.14
CA SER A 134 5.95 -3.99 5.06
C SER A 134 7.46 -4.12 4.84
N LEU A 135 8.21 -3.01 4.87
CA LEU A 135 9.67 -3.06 4.76
C LEU A 135 10.29 -3.81 5.94
N ALA A 136 9.83 -3.58 7.17
CA ALA A 136 10.29 -4.33 8.33
C ALA A 136 9.99 -5.83 8.21
N SER A 137 8.78 -6.19 7.78
CA SER A 137 8.40 -7.59 7.57
C SER A 137 9.11 -8.25 6.38
N PHE A 138 9.61 -7.47 5.42
CA PHE A 138 10.46 -7.97 4.35
C PHE A 138 11.88 -8.23 4.88
N CYS A 139 12.43 -7.27 5.61
CA CYS A 139 13.77 -7.36 6.18
C CYS A 139 13.92 -8.48 7.25
N LYS A 140 12.84 -8.96 7.86
CA LYS A 140 12.90 -10.04 8.88
C LYS A 140 13.45 -11.38 8.36
N PHE A 141 13.47 -11.61 7.04
CA PHE A 141 13.89 -12.87 6.44
C PHE A 141 15.40 -12.96 6.17
N TYR A 142 16.12 -11.84 6.29
CA TYR A 142 17.57 -11.83 6.15
C TYR A 142 18.25 -12.24 7.45
N LYS A 143 19.48 -12.77 7.37
CA LYS A 143 20.25 -13.18 8.54
C LYS A 143 20.98 -11.98 9.15
N SER A 144 21.31 -12.06 10.44
CA SER A 144 21.99 -10.97 11.15
C SER A 144 23.40 -10.67 10.63
N GLU A 145 24.04 -11.65 9.99
CA GLU A 145 25.43 -11.58 9.53
C GLU A 145 25.53 -11.11 8.06
N ASP A 146 24.40 -10.94 7.38
CA ASP A 146 24.38 -10.57 5.97
C ASP A 146 24.58 -9.06 5.79
N PHE A 147 25.54 -8.68 4.94
CA PHE A 147 25.71 -7.30 4.48
C PHE A 147 24.91 -7.09 3.19
N LEU A 148 23.87 -6.26 3.27
CA LEU A 148 22.95 -6.02 2.17
C LEU A 148 23.29 -4.69 1.48
N GLN A 149 23.28 -4.68 0.15
CA GLN A 149 23.43 -3.44 -0.60
C GLN A 149 22.11 -2.64 -0.56
N THR A 150 22.18 -1.38 -0.14
CA THR A 150 20.99 -0.52 0.06
C THR A 150 20.17 -0.37 -1.22
N ASN A 151 20.82 -0.15 -2.35
CA ASN A 151 20.14 0.04 -3.64
C ASN A 151 19.44 -1.23 -4.10
N ALA A 152 20.09 -2.39 -3.96
CA ALA A 152 19.51 -3.68 -4.34
C ALA A 152 18.28 -4.01 -3.49
N LEU A 153 18.37 -3.82 -2.17
CA LEU A 153 17.27 -4.04 -1.24
C LEU A 153 16.04 -3.17 -1.58
N LEU A 154 16.26 -1.88 -1.84
CA LEU A 154 15.18 -0.95 -2.17
C LEU A 154 14.55 -1.25 -3.53
N GLN A 155 15.36 -1.66 -4.51
CA GLN A 155 14.86 -2.07 -5.83
C GLN A 155 14.02 -3.34 -5.73
N GLU A 156 14.50 -4.36 -5.02
CA GLU A 156 13.77 -5.62 -4.80
C GLU A 156 12.44 -5.37 -4.07
N PHE A 157 12.48 -4.60 -2.99
CA PHE A 157 11.28 -4.23 -2.24
C PHE A 157 10.28 -3.43 -3.09
N SER A 158 10.77 -2.42 -3.82
CA SER A 158 9.94 -1.59 -4.71
C SER A 158 9.32 -2.43 -5.83
N TRP A 159 10.04 -3.38 -6.39
CA TRP A 159 9.56 -4.28 -7.42
C TRP A 159 8.44 -5.20 -6.90
N LEU A 160 8.64 -5.84 -5.74
CA LEU A 160 7.67 -6.76 -5.14
C LEU A 160 6.37 -6.06 -4.70
N THR A 161 6.52 -4.88 -4.07
CA THR A 161 5.40 -4.17 -3.44
C THR A 161 4.76 -3.10 -4.33
N LYS A 162 5.39 -2.76 -5.46
CA LYS A 162 5.07 -1.59 -6.31
C LYS A 162 5.12 -0.26 -5.55
N THR A 163 5.80 -0.22 -4.41
CA THR A 163 6.00 1.01 -3.64
C THR A 163 6.98 1.91 -4.38
N PRO A 164 6.71 3.21 -4.54
CA PRO A 164 7.65 4.14 -5.17
C PRO A 164 8.94 4.26 -4.33
N LEU A 165 10.10 4.29 -5.01
CA LEU A 165 11.42 4.38 -4.37
C LEU A 165 11.55 5.47 -3.30
N PRO A 166 11.00 6.71 -3.48
CA PRO A 166 11.03 7.73 -2.43
C PRO A 166 10.32 7.33 -1.13
N ALA A 167 9.20 6.59 -1.20
CA ALA A 167 8.51 6.13 0.00
C ALA A 167 9.28 5.01 0.69
N ALA A 168 9.90 4.11 -0.10
CA ALA A 168 10.75 3.05 0.43
C ALA A 168 12.02 3.60 1.12
N THR A 169 12.64 4.65 0.57
CA THR A 169 13.81 5.29 1.19
C THR A 169 13.47 6.00 2.49
N GLU A 170 12.32 6.67 2.58
CA GLU A 170 11.85 7.28 3.83
C GLU A 170 11.53 6.22 4.89
N ALA A 171 10.90 5.11 4.50
CA ALA A 171 10.68 3.98 5.40
C ALA A 171 12.01 3.39 5.92
N LEU A 172 13.00 3.22 5.04
CA LEU A 172 14.32 2.74 5.43
C LEU A 172 15.00 3.70 6.42
N LYS A 173 14.98 5.01 6.14
CA LYS A 173 15.50 6.04 7.08
C LYS A 173 14.83 5.95 8.44
N ALA A 174 13.52 5.71 8.50
CA ALA A 174 12.79 5.54 9.75
C ALA A 174 13.25 4.30 10.54
N LEU A 175 13.51 3.16 9.86
CA LEU A 175 14.06 1.95 10.50
C LEU A 175 15.47 2.19 11.06
N ILE A 176 16.30 2.96 10.34
CA ILE A 176 17.66 3.31 10.77
C ILE A 176 17.63 4.26 11.99
N ARG A 177 16.76 5.28 11.98
CA ARG A 177 16.59 6.19 13.13
C ARG A 177 16.21 5.43 14.40
N ARG A 178 15.43 4.36 14.26
CA ARG A 178 15.02 3.46 15.35
C ARG A 178 16.08 2.42 15.73
N LYS A 179 17.27 2.46 15.12
CA LYS A 179 18.37 1.51 15.33
C LYS A 179 17.98 0.04 15.08
N LEU A 180 16.98 -0.19 14.20
CA LEU A 180 16.55 -1.53 13.81
C LEU A 180 17.41 -2.10 12.67
N ILE A 181 18.00 -1.20 11.88
CA ILE A 181 18.93 -1.50 10.78
C ILE A 181 20.13 -0.55 10.95
N VAL A 182 21.33 -1.05 10.69
CA VAL A 182 22.58 -0.30 10.88
C VAL A 182 23.30 -0.15 9.54
N PHE A 183 23.80 1.04 9.26
CA PHE A 183 24.68 1.27 8.11
C PHE A 183 26.11 0.87 8.44
N HIS A 184 26.77 0.25 7.46
CA HIS A 184 28.21 0.01 7.46
C HIS A 184 28.86 0.75 6.29
N GLY A 185 29.99 1.42 6.54
CA GLY A 185 30.73 2.21 5.54
C GLY A 185 30.00 3.48 5.08
N ASP A 186 30.25 3.90 3.84
CA ASP A 186 29.69 5.09 3.18
C ASP A 186 28.18 4.97 2.84
N LYS A 187 27.38 4.37 3.73
CA LYS A 187 25.92 4.16 3.56
C LYS A 187 25.53 3.26 2.38
N THR A 188 26.47 2.51 1.83
CA THR A 188 26.21 1.57 0.73
C THR A 188 25.73 0.22 1.24
N CYS A 189 26.22 -0.22 2.40
CA CYS A 189 25.90 -1.51 3.01
C CYS A 189 25.05 -1.36 4.29
N LEU A 190 24.10 -2.28 4.47
CA LEU A 190 23.20 -2.39 5.61
C LEU A 190 23.43 -3.72 6.31
N SER A 191 23.33 -3.74 7.63
CA SER A 191 23.17 -4.97 8.41
C SER A 191 21.90 -4.91 9.23
N ILE A 192 21.32 -6.07 9.47
CA ILE A 192 20.10 -6.23 10.28
C ILE A 192 20.52 -6.92 11.57
N PRO A 193 20.83 -6.19 12.65
CA PRO A 193 21.38 -6.79 13.87
C PRO A 193 20.44 -7.84 14.48
N ASN A 194 19.14 -7.59 14.45
CA ASN A 194 18.12 -8.48 15.00
C ASN A 194 16.89 -8.58 14.08
N PRO A 195 16.83 -9.59 13.18
CA PRO A 195 15.69 -9.84 12.31
C PRO A 195 14.41 -10.16 13.07
N TYR A 196 14.52 -10.78 14.25
CA TYR A 196 13.38 -11.09 15.11
C TYR A 196 12.69 -9.82 15.63
N LEU A 197 13.49 -8.80 15.99
CA LEU A 197 12.97 -7.50 16.41
C LEU A 197 12.20 -6.77 15.30
N LEU A 198 12.58 -6.95 14.03
CA LEU A 198 11.81 -6.41 12.89
C LEU A 198 10.43 -7.07 12.75
N GLY A 199 10.33 -8.36 13.05
CA GLY A 199 9.05 -9.07 13.14
C GLY A 199 8.14 -8.45 14.21
N ILE A 200 8.66 -8.31 15.43
CA ILE A 200 7.98 -7.65 16.56
C ILE A 200 7.54 -6.22 16.18
N PHE A 201 8.42 -5.46 15.53
CA PHE A 201 8.13 -4.10 15.07
C PHE A 201 6.99 -4.06 14.05
N SER A 202 6.95 -5.01 13.11
CA SER A 202 5.87 -5.10 12.14
C SER A 202 4.50 -5.38 12.80
N ASP A 203 4.47 -6.18 13.85
CA ASP A 203 3.25 -6.47 14.61
C ASP A 203 2.79 -5.26 15.43
N TYR A 204 3.74 -4.57 16.09
CA TYR A 204 3.46 -3.33 16.80
C TYR A 204 2.86 -2.27 15.87
N GLN A 205 3.43 -2.09 14.68
CA GLN A 205 2.94 -1.11 13.72
C GLN A 205 1.53 -1.47 13.21
N LYS A 206 1.24 -2.75 12.96
CA LYS A 206 -0.13 -3.21 12.63
C LYS A 206 -1.12 -2.93 13.74
N ALA A 207 -0.75 -3.18 15.00
CA ALA A 207 -1.61 -2.89 16.15
C ALA A 207 -1.91 -1.39 16.25
N LYS A 208 -0.90 -0.54 16.01
CA LYS A 208 -1.04 0.92 15.96
C LYS A 208 -1.93 1.38 14.81
N ASP A 209 -1.77 0.81 13.61
CA ASP A 209 -2.60 1.16 12.45
C ASP A 209 -4.08 0.78 12.66
N LEU A 210 -4.36 -0.24 13.50
CA LEU A 210 -5.70 -0.67 13.90
C LEU A 210 -6.23 0.04 15.15
N ASP A 211 -5.49 1.00 15.71
CA ASP A 211 -5.80 1.72 16.95
C ASP A 211 -6.09 0.78 18.14
N LYS A 212 -5.40 -0.37 18.18
CA LYS A 212 -5.52 -1.37 19.24
C LYS A 212 -4.36 -1.29 20.22
N PRO A 213 -4.61 -1.50 21.53
CA PRO A 213 -3.53 -1.64 22.50
C PRO A 213 -2.67 -2.84 22.14
N TRP A 214 -1.35 -2.65 22.09
CA TRP A 214 -0.40 -3.74 21.84
C TRP A 214 0.01 -4.37 23.17
N ASN A 215 -0.41 -5.63 23.38
CA ASN A 215 -0.32 -6.35 24.65
C ASN A 215 1.02 -6.21 25.39
N PRO A 216 2.20 -6.31 24.74
CA PRO A 216 3.49 -6.14 25.43
C PRO A 216 3.65 -4.82 26.18
N PHE A 217 3.06 -3.72 25.70
CA PHE A 217 3.16 -2.41 26.34
C PHE A 217 2.08 -2.15 27.41
N CYS A 218 1.05 -2.99 27.48
CA CYS A 218 -0.03 -2.87 28.45
C CYS A 218 0.19 -3.70 29.72
N LEU A 219 1.32 -4.40 29.83
CA LEU A 219 1.65 -5.22 30.99
C LEU A 219 1.83 -4.37 32.26
N THR A 220 1.22 -4.82 33.36
CA THR A 220 1.41 -4.24 34.69
C THR A 220 2.82 -4.52 35.23
N LEU A 221 3.26 -3.77 36.26
CA LEU A 221 4.57 -3.99 36.89
C LEU A 221 4.71 -5.42 37.43
N GLN A 222 3.64 -5.99 37.97
CA GLN A 222 3.62 -7.37 38.46
C GLN A 222 3.76 -8.37 37.31
N GLN A 223 3.04 -8.17 36.20
CA GLN A 223 3.15 -9.02 35.01
C GLN A 223 4.55 -8.95 34.37
N LYS A 224 5.20 -7.78 34.37
CA LYS A 224 6.60 -7.64 33.93
C LYS A 224 7.57 -8.43 34.81
N ARG A 225 7.37 -8.41 36.14
CA ARG A 225 8.18 -9.22 37.08
C ARG A 225 7.99 -10.72 36.84
N ILE A 226 6.76 -11.15 36.57
CA ILE A 226 6.44 -12.53 36.24
C ILE A 226 7.16 -12.93 34.95
N LEU A 227 7.08 -12.10 33.91
CA LEU A 227 7.74 -12.36 32.63
C LEU A 227 9.26 -12.56 32.79
N VAL A 228 9.92 -11.69 33.56
CA VAL A 228 11.37 -11.82 33.85
C VAL A 228 11.67 -13.08 34.66
N LEU A 229 10.82 -13.45 35.62
CA LEU A 229 10.99 -14.70 36.36
C LEU A 229 10.83 -15.90 35.42
N LEU A 230 9.83 -15.88 34.54
CA LEU A 230 9.56 -16.95 33.58
C LEU A 230 10.69 -17.10 32.54
N SER A 231 11.35 -16.01 32.13
CA SER A 231 12.48 -16.09 31.19
C SER A 231 13.74 -16.74 31.79
N THR A 232 13.83 -16.81 33.13
CA THR A 232 14.94 -17.50 33.83
C THR A 232 14.72 -19.00 34.04
N LEU A 233 13.54 -19.51 33.73
CA LEU A 233 13.20 -20.92 33.95
C LEU A 233 13.62 -21.80 32.77
N GLU A 234 14.11 -23.00 33.06
CA GLU A 234 14.51 -23.98 32.06
C GLU A 234 13.30 -24.66 31.39
N ASN A 235 13.50 -25.04 30.12
CA ASN A 235 12.54 -25.81 29.33
C ASN A 235 12.18 -27.13 30.02
N GLY A 236 10.92 -27.28 30.43
CA GLY A 236 10.41 -28.54 30.98
C GLY A 236 9.64 -28.41 32.29
N THR A 237 9.62 -27.22 32.90
CA THR A 237 8.72 -26.96 34.02
C THR A 237 7.27 -27.03 33.57
N SER A 238 6.59 -28.09 34.00
CA SER A 238 5.18 -28.33 33.76
C SER A 238 4.51 -28.46 35.11
N LYS A 239 3.56 -27.57 35.38
CA LYS A 239 2.86 -27.48 36.66
C LYS A 239 1.38 -27.21 36.41
N ASP A 240 0.54 -27.59 37.36
CA ASP A 240 -0.87 -27.20 37.34
C ASP A 240 -1.03 -25.73 37.70
N ALA A 241 -2.20 -25.15 37.42
CA ALA A 241 -2.48 -23.74 37.68
C ALA A 241 -2.27 -23.34 39.16
N THR A 242 -2.68 -24.20 40.10
CA THR A 242 -2.48 -23.98 41.54
C THR A 242 -1.01 -23.96 41.93
N ASP A 243 -0.23 -24.83 41.33
CA ASP A 243 1.21 -24.98 41.59
C ASP A 243 2.00 -23.81 41.00
N TRP A 244 1.59 -23.28 39.86
CA TRP A 244 2.13 -22.04 39.31
C TRP A 244 1.84 -20.85 40.24
N ILE A 245 0.61 -20.70 40.73
CA ILE A 245 0.26 -19.63 41.67
C ILE A 245 1.06 -19.75 42.97
N ALA A 246 1.23 -20.96 43.50
CA ALA A 246 2.08 -21.22 44.67
C ALA A 246 3.54 -20.84 44.41
N PHE A 247 4.09 -21.24 43.25
CA PHE A 247 5.44 -20.91 42.82
C PHE A 247 5.69 -19.40 42.76
N PHE A 248 4.74 -18.61 42.27
CA PHE A 248 4.87 -17.15 42.25
C PHE A 248 4.81 -16.54 43.65
N LYS A 249 3.96 -17.06 44.54
CA LYS A 249 3.88 -16.63 45.94
C LYS A 249 5.19 -16.89 46.68
N GLU A 250 5.81 -18.06 46.49
CA GLU A 250 7.12 -18.40 47.07
C GLU A 250 8.24 -17.43 46.65
N ARG A 251 8.11 -16.83 45.46
CA ARG A 251 9.06 -15.86 44.91
C ARG A 251 8.68 -14.39 45.21
N ASN A 252 7.82 -14.16 46.21
CA ASN A 252 7.32 -12.84 46.62
C ASN A 252 6.53 -12.07 45.54
N ILE A 253 5.85 -12.80 44.63
CA ILE A 253 4.94 -12.21 43.65
C ILE A 253 3.52 -12.72 43.96
N PRO A 254 2.73 -12.00 44.77
CA PRO A 254 1.35 -12.38 45.04
C PRO A 254 0.50 -12.15 43.78
N ILE A 255 -0.15 -13.21 43.29
CA ILE A 255 -1.01 -13.20 42.10
C ILE A 255 -2.44 -13.52 42.54
N THR A 256 -3.42 -12.71 42.11
CA THR A 256 -4.83 -13.03 42.29
C THR A 256 -5.33 -13.95 41.18
N VAL A 257 -6.48 -14.61 41.38
CA VAL A 257 -7.09 -15.46 40.32
C VAL A 257 -7.40 -14.65 39.06
N ALA A 258 -7.76 -13.37 39.19
CA ALA A 258 -7.97 -12.47 38.06
C ALA A 258 -6.69 -12.20 37.27
N ASP A 259 -5.57 -11.96 37.97
CA ASP A 259 -4.25 -11.77 37.34
C ASP A 259 -3.80 -13.03 36.61
N TRP A 260 -4.06 -14.20 37.17
CA TRP A 260 -3.78 -15.49 36.54
C TRP A 260 -4.54 -15.67 35.22
N LEU A 261 -5.84 -15.34 35.20
CA LEU A 261 -6.65 -15.39 33.97
C LEU A 261 -6.12 -14.42 32.90
N GLN A 262 -5.67 -13.22 33.28
CA GLN A 262 -5.03 -12.29 32.34
C GLN A 262 -3.71 -12.83 31.79
N ILE A 263 -2.91 -13.47 32.63
CA ILE A 263 -1.64 -14.09 32.21
C ILE A 263 -1.86 -15.20 31.19
N GLN A 264 -2.92 -16.00 31.36
CA GLN A 264 -3.29 -17.02 30.38
C GLN A 264 -3.67 -16.42 29.03
N GLN A 265 -4.28 -15.23 28.99
CA GLN A 265 -4.60 -14.52 27.73
C GLN A 265 -3.34 -14.08 26.95
N PHE A 266 -2.18 -13.97 27.60
CA PHE A 266 -0.93 -13.62 26.93
C PHE A 266 -0.24 -14.80 26.25
N GLU A 267 -0.78 -16.02 26.38
CA GLU A 267 -0.26 -17.25 25.77
C GLU A 267 1.18 -17.57 26.20
N TRP A 268 1.58 -17.19 27.43
CA TRP A 268 2.89 -17.57 27.98
C TRP A 268 2.98 -19.05 28.38
N PHE A 269 1.83 -19.74 28.40
CA PHE A 269 1.70 -21.13 28.78
C PHE A 269 0.98 -21.93 27.69
N ILE A 270 1.49 -23.12 27.40
CA ILE A 270 0.90 -24.11 26.49
C ILE A 270 0.41 -25.30 27.31
N GLU A 271 -0.82 -25.72 27.07
CA GLU A 271 -1.40 -26.93 27.66
C GLU A 271 -0.82 -28.18 26.99
N LYS A 272 -0.25 -29.08 27.79
CA LYS A 272 0.35 -30.35 27.32
C LYS A 272 -0.53 -31.59 27.57
N GLY A 273 -1.74 -31.40 28.12
CA GLY A 273 -2.65 -32.45 28.55
C GLY A 273 -2.66 -32.62 30.08
N ASN A 274 -3.71 -33.27 30.62
CA ASN A 274 -3.95 -33.43 32.07
C ASN A 274 -3.93 -32.11 32.87
N HIS A 275 -4.43 -31.00 32.29
CA HIS A 275 -4.42 -29.66 32.90
C HIS A 275 -3.03 -29.07 33.23
N LEU A 276 -1.95 -29.73 32.78
CA LEU A 276 -0.59 -29.29 32.99
C LEU A 276 -0.22 -28.19 31.99
N LEU A 277 0.33 -27.11 32.53
CA LEU A 277 0.76 -25.93 31.78
C LEU A 277 2.29 -25.87 31.74
N SER A 278 2.83 -25.78 30.51
CA SER A 278 4.25 -25.61 30.24
C SER A 278 4.54 -24.25 29.63
N LEU A 279 5.75 -23.73 29.80
CA LEU A 279 6.13 -22.40 29.31
C LEU A 279 6.29 -22.35 27.79
N ASP A 280 5.67 -21.34 27.15
CA ASP A 280 5.98 -20.96 25.78
C ASP A 280 7.15 -19.96 25.77
N LEU A 281 8.37 -20.49 25.70
CA LEU A 281 9.57 -19.64 25.63
C LEU A 281 9.60 -18.73 24.40
N LYS A 282 8.93 -19.08 23.29
CA LYS A 282 8.89 -18.22 22.10
C LYS A 282 8.06 -16.97 22.38
N LYS A 283 6.91 -17.12 23.02
CA LYS A 283 6.06 -16.00 23.44
C LYS A 283 6.71 -15.21 24.57
N ILE A 284 7.31 -15.86 25.55
CA ILE A 284 8.02 -15.16 26.63
C ILE A 284 9.16 -14.29 26.06
N ASN A 285 9.99 -14.86 25.18
CA ASN A 285 11.07 -14.13 24.52
C ASN A 285 10.54 -12.99 23.61
N TYR A 286 9.39 -13.17 22.96
CA TYR A 286 8.72 -12.11 22.21
C TYR A 286 8.40 -10.90 23.09
N TYR A 287 7.73 -11.13 24.22
CA TYR A 287 7.34 -10.08 25.16
C TYR A 287 8.58 -9.44 25.82
N GLU A 288 9.58 -10.24 26.19
CA GLU A 288 10.82 -9.73 26.78
C GLU A 288 11.59 -8.85 25.80
N THR A 289 11.77 -9.31 24.56
CA THR A 289 12.44 -8.54 23.51
C THR A 289 11.67 -7.26 23.18
N ALA A 290 10.33 -7.33 23.13
CA ALA A 290 9.48 -6.15 22.91
C ALA A 290 9.68 -5.08 24.00
N LEU A 291 9.73 -5.49 25.27
CA LEU A 291 9.96 -4.57 26.40
C LEU A 291 11.39 -4.02 26.42
N LYS A 292 12.40 -4.88 26.18
CA LYS A 292 13.81 -4.46 26.16
C LYS A 292 14.09 -3.41 25.10
N TYR A 293 13.43 -3.51 23.95
CA TYR A 293 13.59 -2.58 22.82
C TYR A 293 12.43 -1.59 22.69
N GLU A 294 11.70 -1.31 23.77
CA GLU A 294 10.53 -0.41 23.78
C GLU A 294 10.83 0.97 23.16
N GLN A 295 11.98 1.57 23.48
CA GLN A 295 12.41 2.86 22.94
C GLN A 295 12.58 2.82 21.41
N ASN A 296 13.21 1.77 20.90
CA ASN A 296 13.42 1.56 19.46
C ASN A 296 12.07 1.36 18.73
N LEU A 297 11.15 0.61 19.34
CA LEU A 297 9.83 0.32 18.77
C LEU A 297 8.93 1.57 18.76
N LYS A 298 8.89 2.35 19.85
CA LYS A 298 8.10 3.57 19.94
C LYS A 298 8.68 4.73 19.10
N GLY A 299 9.99 4.73 18.86
CA GLY A 299 10.67 5.80 18.15
C GLY A 299 10.87 7.06 18.99
N THR A 300 10.72 6.95 20.31
CA THR A 300 11.08 7.98 21.29
C THR A 300 12.57 7.82 21.57
N VAL A 301 13.39 8.61 20.88
CA VAL A 301 14.77 8.92 21.28
C VAL A 301 14.73 10.20 22.09
#